data_AF-A0A2G6SAX9-F1
#
_entry.id   AF-A0A2G6SAX9-F1
#
_cell.length_a   1.000
_cell.length_b   1.000
_cell.length_c   1.000
_cell.angle_alpha   90.00
_cell.angle_beta   90.00
_cell.angle_gamma   90.00
#
_symmetry.space_group_name_H-M   'P 1'
#
loop_
_entity.id
_entity.type
_entity.pdbx_description
1 polymer ?
#
loop_
_entity_poly.entity_id
_entity_poly.type
_entity_poly.pdbx_seq_one_letter_code
_entity_poly.pdbx_strand_id
1 'polypeptide(L)'
;MGIVKISDQMHENLRVASNALSRSINAQAEHWMRIGMLAELHPNLDHSDICQLLIRAEQAGGFDLDTVAASVAAKPGHSGRRVQ
;
A
#
# COMPACT_ATOMS: atom_id res chain seq x y z
N MET A 1 10.39 -18.89 -5.64
CA MET A 1 9.63 -17.71 -6.11
C MET A 1 8.36 -18.20 -6.79
N GLY A 2 7.19 -17.77 -6.33
CA GLY A 2 5.92 -18.03 -7.03
C GLY A 2 5.73 -17.00 -8.15
N ILE A 3 5.48 -17.45 -9.38
CA ILE A 3 5.21 -16.55 -10.51
C ILE A 3 3.71 -16.29 -10.55
N VAL A 4 3.31 -15.03 -10.41
CA VAL A 4 1.92 -14.60 -10.60
C VAL A 4 1.75 -14.21 -12.07
N LYS A 5 0.82 -14.85 -12.77
CA LYS A 5 0.47 -14.48 -14.15
C LYS A 5 -0.54 -13.33 -14.13
N ILE A 6 -0.31 -12.33 -14.97
CA ILE A 6 -1.23 -11.21 -15.22
C ILE A 6 -1.47 -11.08 -16.73
N SER A 7 -2.51 -10.36 -17.13
CA SER A 7 -2.77 -10.11 -18.56
C SER A 7 -1.72 -9.18 -19.17
N ASP A 8 -1.50 -9.31 -20.49
CA ASP A 8 -0.55 -8.46 -21.24
C ASP A 8 -0.91 -6.98 -21.09
N GLN A 9 -2.19 -6.63 -21.14
CA GLN A 9 -2.66 -5.27 -20.94
C GLN A 9 -2.26 -4.72 -19.55
N MET A 10 -2.33 -5.55 -18.51
CA MET A 10 -1.95 -5.14 -17.16
C MET A 10 -0.44 -5.01 -17.02
N HIS A 11 0.33 -5.87 -17.70
CA HIS A 11 1.79 -5.76 -17.77
C HIS A 11 2.22 -4.43 -18.42
N GLU A 12 1.57 -4.01 -19.51
CA GLU A 12 1.84 -2.72 -20.14
C GLU A 12 1.46 -1.53 -19.25
N ASN A 13 0.33 -1.61 -18.54
CA ASN A 13 -0.06 -0.59 -17.56
C ASN A 13 0.99 -0.45 -16.44
N LEU A 14 1.52 -1.58 -15.94
CA LEU A 14 2.61 -1.58 -14.96
C LEU A 14 3.89 -0.96 -15.53
N ARG A 15 4.23 -1.25 -16.79
CA ARG A 15 5.40 -0.68 -17.47
C ARG A 15 5.30 0.84 -17.56
N VAL A 16 4.15 1.38 -17.96
CA VAL A 16 3.92 2.84 -18.03
C VAL A 16 4.01 3.48 -16.64
N ALA A 17 3.30 2.91 -15.65
CA ALA A 17 3.27 3.46 -14.29
C ALA A 17 4.63 3.39 -13.61
N SER A 18 5.36 2.29 -13.76
CA SER A 18 6.69 2.10 -13.18
C SER A 18 7.71 3.12 -13.71
N ASN A 19 7.70 3.38 -15.03
CA ASN A 19 8.52 4.43 -15.64
C ASN A 19 8.15 5.82 -15.10
N ALA A 20 6.85 6.15 -15.01
CA ALA A 20 6.39 7.44 -14.52
C ALA A 20 6.72 7.68 -13.04
N LEU A 21 6.67 6.63 -12.21
CA LEU A 21 6.87 6.70 -10.77
C LEU A 21 8.30 6.31 -10.35
N SER A 22 9.22 6.12 -11.31
CA SER A 22 10.62 5.76 -11.08
C SER A 22 10.80 4.52 -10.20
N ARG A 23 10.05 3.45 -10.49
CA ARG A 23 10.15 2.14 -9.82
C ARG A 23 10.46 1.04 -10.83
N SER A 24 10.98 -0.10 -10.38
CA SER A 24 10.98 -1.31 -11.22
C SER A 24 9.55 -1.81 -11.45
N ILE A 25 9.32 -2.59 -12.50
CA ILE A 25 8.01 -3.19 -12.78
C ILE A 25 7.53 -4.02 -11.58
N ASN A 26 8.42 -4.84 -10.99
CA ASN A 26 8.09 -5.65 -9.82
C ASN A 26 7.76 -4.78 -8.60
N ALA A 27 8.55 -3.74 -8.33
CA ALA A 27 8.29 -2.84 -7.21
C ALA A 27 6.97 -2.08 -7.37
N GLN A 28 6.61 -1.70 -8.61
CA GLN A 28 5.31 -1.09 -8.90
C GLN A 28 4.15 -2.07 -8.72
N ALA A 29 4.32 -3.33 -9.13
CA ALA A 29 3.33 -4.38 -8.91
C ALA A 29 3.14 -4.65 -7.40
N GLU A 30 4.23 -4.81 -6.65
CA GLU A 30 4.20 -4.96 -5.20
C GLU A 30 3.50 -3.80 -4.52
N HIS A 31 3.79 -2.56 -4.94
CA HIS A 31 3.14 -1.38 -4.39
C HIS A 31 1.62 -1.39 -4.57
N TRP A 32 1.13 -1.71 -5.78
CA TRP A 32 -0.31 -1.84 -6.03
C TRP A 32 -0.94 -3.00 -5.25
N MET A 33 -0.27 -4.14 -5.16
CA MET A 33 -0.75 -5.28 -4.37
C MET A 33 -0.87 -4.91 -2.88
N ARG A 34 0.13 -4.22 -2.32
CA ARG A 34 0.09 -3.75 -0.93
C ARG A 34 -1.03 -2.74 -0.70
N ILE A 35 -1.21 -1.76 -1.59
CA ILE A 35 -2.31 -0.80 -1.49
C ILE A 35 -3.66 -1.52 -1.54
N GLY A 36 -3.89 -2.38 -2.53
CA GLY A 36 -5.15 -3.10 -2.69
C GLY A 36 -5.47 -3.99 -1.49
N MET A 37 -4.47 -4.71 -0.98
CA MET A 37 -4.63 -5.54 0.21
C MET A 37 -4.98 -4.71 1.45
N LEU A 38 -4.31 -3.57 1.68
CA LEU A 38 -4.61 -2.71 2.83
C LEU A 38 -5.96 -2.02 2.72
N ALA A 39 -6.37 -1.62 1.52
CA ALA A 39 -7.70 -1.07 1.29
C ALA A 39 -8.81 -2.10 1.59
N GLU A 40 -8.60 -3.37 1.23
CA GLU A 40 -9.53 -4.47 1.52
C GLU A 40 -9.60 -4.79 3.02
N LEU A 41 -8.45 -4.87 3.70
CA LEU A 41 -8.37 -5.21 5.12
C LEU A 41 -8.80 -4.06 6.05
N HIS A 42 -8.64 -2.82 5.60
CA HIS A 42 -8.91 -1.62 6.37
C HIS A 42 -9.76 -0.63 5.55
N PRO A 43 -11.04 -0.94 5.30
CA PRO A 43 -11.90 -0.17 4.40
C PRO A 43 -12.19 1.28 4.87
N ASN A 44 -11.89 1.59 6.14
CA ASN A 44 -12.05 2.92 6.71
C ASN A 44 -10.82 3.83 6.52
N LEU A 45 -9.70 3.29 6.03
CA LEU A 45 -8.50 4.08 5.75
C LEU A 45 -8.57 4.63 4.33
N ASP A 46 -8.23 5.91 4.21
CA ASP A 46 -8.05 6.52 2.88
C ASP A 46 -6.67 6.19 2.29
N HIS A 47 -6.46 6.58 1.04
CA HIS A 47 -5.19 6.35 0.35
C HIS A 47 -3.99 7.02 1.05
N SER A 48 -4.18 8.19 1.67
CA SER A 48 -3.12 8.90 2.38
C SER A 48 -2.68 8.10 3.61
N ASP A 49 -3.65 7.59 4.36
CA ASP A 49 -3.43 6.74 5.52
C ASP A 49 -2.73 5.43 5.16
N ILE A 50 -3.12 4.80 4.05
CA ILE A 50 -2.45 3.60 3.53
C ILE A 50 -0.99 3.91 3.19
N CYS A 51 -0.71 5.01 2.50
CA CYS A 51 0.66 5.43 2.20
C CYS A 51 1.51 5.63 3.47
N GLN A 52 0.95 6.28 4.49
CA GLN A 52 1.65 6.47 5.76
C GLN A 52 1.95 5.14 6.47
N LEU A 53 1.03 4.17 6.41
CA LEU A 53 1.27 2.83 6.96
C LEU A 53 2.40 2.11 6.22
N LEU A 54 2.43 2.18 4.89
CA LEU A 54 3.51 1.58 4.09
C LEU A 54 4.88 2.16 4.44
N ILE A 55 4.96 3.49 4.64
CA ILE A 55 6.20 4.15 5.04
C ILE A 55 6.65 3.68 6.43
N ARG A 56 5.72 3.58 7.39
CA ARG A 56 6.03 3.11 8.75
C ARG A 56 6.48 1.66 8.77
N ALA A 57 5.85 0.80 7.99
CA ALA A 57 6.25 -0.60 7.84
C ALA A 57 7.68 -0.70 7.30
N GLU A 58 8.01 0.06 6.25
CA GLU A 58 9.37 0.08 5.69
C GLU A 58 10.41 0.55 6.73
N GLN A 59 10.10 1.59 7.50
CA GLN A 59 10.96 2.07 8.60
C GLN A 59 11.13 1.03 9.73
N ALA A 60 10.15 0.15 9.91
CA ALA A 60 10.18 -0.93 10.90
C ALA A 60 10.93 -2.18 10.42
N GLY A 61 11.55 -2.15 9.23
CA GLY A 61 12.36 -3.25 8.70
C GLY A 61 11.74 -3.98 7.50
N GLY A 62 10.64 -3.46 6.95
CA GLY A 62 10.04 -3.95 5.72
C GLY A 62 8.52 -4.19 5.85
N PHE A 63 7.90 -4.53 4.72
CA PHE A 63 6.47 -4.80 4.69
C PHE A 63 6.16 -6.24 5.12
N ASP A 64 5.42 -6.37 6.23
CA ASP A 64 4.76 -7.60 6.66
C ASP A 64 3.42 -7.27 7.33
N LEU A 65 2.44 -8.18 7.22
CA LEU A 65 1.07 -7.97 7.71
C LEU A 65 1.03 -7.76 9.23
N ASP A 66 1.84 -8.51 10.00
CA ASP A 66 1.89 -8.36 11.45
C ASP A 66 2.43 -6.97 11.84
N THR A 67 3.44 -6.49 11.09
CA THR A 67 4.04 -5.16 11.28
C THR A 67 3.04 -4.04 10.97
N VAL A 68 2.23 -4.22 9.92
CA VAL A 68 1.19 -3.24 9.57
C VAL A 68 0.04 -3.26 10.58
N ALA A 69 -0.41 -4.43 11.03
CA ALA A 69 -1.47 -4.54 12.03
C ALA A 69 -1.11 -3.82 13.34
N ALA A 70 0.14 -3.98 13.81
CA ALA A 70 0.65 -3.23 14.96
C ALA A 70 0.64 -1.70 14.73
N SER A 71 0.95 -1.26 13.50
CA SER A 71 0.98 0.16 13.12
C SER A 71 -0.41 0.80 13.02
N VAL A 72 -1.44 0.01 12.67
CA VAL A 72 -2.84 0.46 12.63
C VAL A 72 -3.40 0.63 14.04
N ALA A 73 -3.12 -0.31 14.95
CA ALA A 73 -3.56 -0.24 16.35
C ALA A 73 -2.97 0.94 17.12
N ALA A 74 -1.80 1.45 16.70
CA ALA A 74 -1.11 2.57 17.33
C ALA A 74 -1.67 3.96 16.99
N LYS A 75 -2.65 4.10 16.08
CA LYS A 75 -3.30 5.40 15.82
C LYS A 75 -4.24 5.75 16.99
N PRO A 76 -3.99 6.82 17.77
CA PRO A 76 -5.03 7.39 18.60
C PRO A 76 -6.14 7.90 17.68
N GLY A 77 -7.39 7.58 18.01
CA GLY A 77 -8.56 7.93 17.22
C GLY A 77 -8.50 9.38 16.74
N HIS A 78 -8.82 9.60 15.47
CA HIS A 78 -8.87 10.93 14.86
C HIS A 78 -9.97 11.74 15.55
N SER A 79 -9.61 12.45 16.62
CA SER A 79 -10.50 13.38 17.30
C SER A 79 -10.64 14.61 16.43
N GLY A 80 -11.77 14.70 15.73
CA GLY A 80 -12.46 15.96 15.47
C GLY A 80 -12.16 16.66 14.14
N ARG A 81 -13.23 16.80 13.35
CA ARG A 81 -13.69 18.13 12.95
C ARG A 81 -15.21 18.18 12.99
N ARG A 82 -15.77 18.34 14.19
CA ARG A 82 -17.16 18.79 14.34
C ARG A 82 -17.12 20.29 14.06
N VAL A 83 -17.48 20.67 12.84
CA VAL A 83 -17.71 22.07 12.46
C VAL A 83 -18.90 22.53 13.29
N GLN A 84 -18.68 23.49 14.20
CA GLN A 84 -19.74 24.29 14.81
C GLN A 84 -20.20 25.35 13.82
#